data_AF-A0A7S0S1M9-F1
#
_entry.id   AF-A0A7S0S1M9-F1
#
_cell.length_a   1.000
_cell.length_b   1.000
_cell.length_c   1.000
_cell.angle_alpha   90.00
_cell.angle_beta   90.00
_cell.angle_gamma   90.00
#
_symmetry.space_group_name_H-M   'P 1'
#
loop_
_entity.id
_entity.type
_entity.pdbx_description
1 polymer ?
#
loop_
_entity_poly.entity_id
_entity_poly.type
_entity_poly.pdbx_seq_one_letter_code
_entity_poly.pdbx_strand_id
1 'polypeptide(L)'
;AASQPAAAAAAEAGAPAHPHRPAPKPLAQPPRTVWFTHIIFDCDGVLVDTERSSCEALRRAVRQVTGFDIPHNFPLDYTPVFGMDVRGCVGYYAATYPHAADWSDQAAISAGVLAAKEEHYAHLTGQAGIPAIDGAEALIRAAHALGMAVGVGSSGAPEKIARNLEVSGLAPL
;
A
#
# COMPACT_ATOMS: atom_id res chain seq x y z
N ALA A 1 -58.57 48.18 51.43
CA ALA A 1 -58.01 47.98 50.06
C ALA A 1 -56.54 47.71 50.24
N ALA A 2 -55.87 46.71 49.69
CA ALA A 2 -56.10 45.64 48.73
C ALA A 2 -54.72 44.92 48.69
N SER A 3 -54.46 43.69 48.31
CA SER A 3 -55.17 42.47 47.94
C SER A 3 -54.02 41.45 47.84
N GLN A 4 -54.26 40.19 48.22
CA GLN A 4 -53.33 39.09 47.95
C GLN A 4 -53.15 38.90 46.43
N PRO A 5 -51.98 38.49 45.93
CA PRO A 5 -51.87 37.97 44.58
C PRO A 5 -52.21 36.47 44.56
N ALA A 6 -53.17 36.14 43.70
CA ALA A 6 -53.64 34.80 43.41
C ALA A 6 -52.61 33.98 42.61
N ALA A 7 -52.56 32.68 42.92
CA ALA A 7 -51.84 31.67 42.15
C ALA A 7 -52.49 31.48 40.76
N ALA A 8 -51.69 31.56 39.70
CA ALA A 8 -52.07 31.17 38.36
C ALA A 8 -51.43 29.81 38.04
N ALA A 9 -52.25 28.77 38.00
CA ALA A 9 -51.90 27.47 37.47
C ALA A 9 -51.85 27.54 35.94
N ALA A 10 -50.69 27.27 35.36
CA ALA A 10 -50.56 27.07 33.92
C ALA A 10 -50.84 25.59 33.60
N ALA A 11 -51.88 25.34 32.81
CA ALA A 11 -52.21 24.03 32.29
C ALA A 11 -51.19 23.62 31.21
N GLU A 12 -50.52 22.49 31.42
CA GLU A 12 -49.71 21.82 30.40
C GLU A 12 -50.64 21.25 29.32
N ALA A 13 -50.58 21.82 28.12
CA ALA A 13 -51.19 21.24 26.94
C ALA A 13 -50.36 20.03 26.49
N GLY A 14 -50.93 18.83 26.63
CA GLY A 14 -50.32 17.57 26.19
C GLY A 14 -50.01 17.57 24.70
N ALA A 15 -48.75 17.30 24.36
CA ALA A 15 -48.33 17.05 22.98
C ALA A 15 -48.97 15.75 22.44
N PRO A 16 -49.37 15.71 21.15
CA PRO A 16 -49.94 14.51 20.56
C PRO A 16 -48.88 13.39 20.50
N ALA A 17 -49.24 12.21 20.99
CA ALA A 17 -48.41 11.02 20.91
C ALA A 17 -48.15 10.65 19.43
N HIS A 18 -46.88 10.71 19.01
CA HIS A 18 -46.46 10.19 17.72
C HIS A 18 -46.65 8.65 17.68
N PRO A 19 -47.19 8.08 16.59
CA PRO A 19 -47.34 6.65 16.48
C PRO A 19 -45.97 5.97 16.56
N HIS A 20 -45.88 4.96 17.42
CA HIS A 20 -44.70 4.12 17.63
C HIS A 20 -44.25 3.53 16.29
N ARG A 21 -43.13 4.01 15.75
CA ARG A 21 -42.52 3.42 14.55
C ARG A 21 -41.99 2.03 14.96
N PRO A 22 -42.42 0.93 14.33
CA PRO A 22 -41.89 -0.38 14.64
C PRO A 22 -40.38 -0.38 14.34
N ALA A 23 -39.61 -1.03 15.22
CA ALA A 23 -38.17 -1.18 15.03
C ALA A 23 -37.91 -1.80 13.65
N PRO A 24 -36.90 -1.29 12.90
CA PRO A 24 -36.56 -1.87 11.61
C PRO A 24 -36.23 -3.35 11.80
N LYS A 25 -36.89 -4.21 11.00
CA LYS A 25 -36.54 -5.63 10.94
C LYS A 25 -35.04 -5.74 10.62
N PRO A 26 -34.27 -6.59 11.33
CA PRO A 26 -32.89 -6.87 10.96
C PRO A 26 -32.87 -7.28 9.49
N LEU A 27 -32.07 -6.59 8.68
CA LEU A 27 -31.84 -6.99 7.31
C LEU A 27 -31.25 -8.41 7.36
N ALA A 28 -31.94 -9.37 6.73
CA ALA A 28 -31.42 -10.71 6.56
C ALA A 28 -30.05 -10.60 5.88
N GLN A 29 -29.00 -11.12 6.53
CA GLN A 29 -27.69 -11.16 5.89
C GLN A 29 -27.80 -12.05 4.65
N PRO A 30 -27.44 -11.55 3.45
CA PRO A 30 -27.48 -12.37 2.26
C PRO A 30 -26.58 -13.60 2.44
N PRO A 31 -26.92 -14.75 1.86
CA PRO A 31 -26.07 -15.92 1.90
C PRO A 31 -24.70 -15.57 1.34
N ARG A 32 -23.65 -15.73 2.16
CA ARG A 32 -22.26 -15.48 1.75
C ARG A 32 -21.84 -16.55 0.74
N THR A 33 -22.11 -16.34 -0.53
CA THR A 33 -21.30 -16.97 -1.57
C THR A 33 -19.95 -16.28 -1.54
N VAL A 34 -19.00 -16.87 -0.82
CA VAL A 34 -17.60 -16.42 -0.84
C VAL A 34 -17.07 -16.69 -2.26
N TRP A 35 -16.99 -15.64 -3.07
CA TRP A 35 -16.48 -15.73 -4.45
C TRP A 35 -14.97 -15.93 -4.50
N PHE A 36 -14.26 -15.50 -3.46
CA PHE A 36 -12.82 -15.66 -3.34
C PHE A 36 -12.49 -16.28 -1.99
N THR A 37 -11.51 -17.19 -1.99
CA THR A 37 -11.01 -17.87 -0.79
C THR A 37 -9.58 -17.46 -0.44
N HIS A 38 -8.89 -16.79 -1.36
CA HIS A 38 -7.48 -16.38 -1.23
C HIS A 38 -7.28 -14.96 -1.76
N ILE A 39 -6.34 -14.23 -1.18
CA ILE A 39 -5.81 -12.96 -1.70
C ILE A 39 -4.28 -13.04 -1.69
N ILE A 40 -3.67 -12.66 -2.80
CA ILE A 40 -2.21 -12.48 -2.89
C ILE A 40 -1.98 -10.99 -3.15
N PHE A 41 -1.33 -10.32 -2.21
CA PHE A 41 -0.94 -8.92 -2.36
C PHE A 41 0.43 -8.81 -3.03
N ASP A 42 0.62 -7.80 -3.86
CA ASP A 42 1.97 -7.31 -4.11
C ASP A 42 2.52 -6.63 -2.85
N CYS A 43 3.84 -6.42 -2.76
CA CYS A 43 4.49 -5.85 -1.57
C CYS A 43 4.77 -4.35 -1.71
N ASP A 44 5.80 -3.99 -2.47
CA ASP A 44 6.23 -2.60 -2.66
C ASP A 44 5.15 -1.81 -3.43
N GLY A 45 4.77 -0.64 -2.92
CA GLY A 45 3.74 0.21 -3.53
C GLY A 45 2.30 -0.26 -3.32
N VAL A 46 2.08 -1.43 -2.71
CA VAL A 46 0.74 -2.00 -2.42
C VAL A 46 0.51 -2.20 -0.92
N LEU A 47 1.40 -2.93 -0.25
CA LEU A 47 1.35 -3.10 1.21
C LEU A 47 2.23 -2.08 1.93
N VAL A 48 3.38 -1.74 1.35
CA VAL A 48 4.36 -0.83 1.95
C VAL A 48 4.72 0.31 1.01
N ASP A 49 4.89 1.52 1.54
CA ASP A 49 5.22 2.72 0.75
C ASP A 49 6.72 2.82 0.52
N THR A 50 7.21 2.00 -0.41
CA THR A 50 8.64 1.87 -0.72
C THR A 50 8.99 2.18 -2.17
N GLU A 51 8.00 2.51 -3.02
CA GLU A 51 8.20 2.63 -4.46
C GLU A 51 9.24 3.69 -4.81
N ARG A 52 9.17 4.85 -4.14
CA ARG A 52 10.15 5.93 -4.31
C ARG A 52 11.58 5.48 -3.95
N SER A 53 11.73 4.75 -2.84
CA SER A 53 13.02 4.23 -2.38
C SER A 53 13.54 3.13 -3.31
N SER A 54 12.68 2.26 -3.82
CA SER A 54 13.01 1.22 -4.80
C SER A 54 13.50 1.81 -6.12
N CYS A 55 12.82 2.85 -6.60
CA CYS A 55 13.17 3.59 -7.82
C CYS A 55 14.52 4.31 -7.68
N GLU A 56 14.72 5.03 -6.58
CA GLU A 56 16.00 5.71 -6.31
C GLU A 56 17.15 4.70 -6.13
N ALA A 57 16.91 3.55 -5.50
CA ALA A 57 17.89 2.48 -5.41
C ALA A 57 18.26 1.91 -6.78
N LEU A 58 17.26 1.69 -7.65
CA LEU A 58 17.49 1.25 -9.04
C LEU A 58 18.34 2.26 -9.80
N ARG A 59 18.00 3.55 -9.75
CA ARG A 59 18.76 4.62 -10.39
C ARG A 59 20.22 4.63 -9.94
N ARG A 60 20.47 4.62 -8.62
CA ARG A 60 21.83 4.60 -8.06
C ARG A 60 22.61 3.37 -8.51
N ALA A 61 21.97 2.20 -8.52
CA ALA A 61 22.58 0.95 -8.95
C ALA A 61 22.94 0.96 -10.44
N VAL A 62 22.03 1.40 -11.31
CA VAL A 62 22.30 1.53 -12.76
C VAL A 62 23.47 2.48 -12.97
N ARG A 63 23.44 3.67 -12.36
CA ARG A 63 24.53 4.64 -12.47
C ARG A 63 25.86 4.10 -11.98
N GLN A 64 25.87 3.34 -10.88
CA GLN A 64 27.09 2.73 -10.34
C GLN A 64 27.67 1.68 -11.30
N VAL A 65 26.84 0.87 -11.94
CA VAL A 65 27.27 -0.25 -12.78
C VAL A 65 27.63 0.19 -14.20
N THR A 66 26.86 1.12 -14.77
CA THR A 66 26.98 1.49 -16.19
C THR A 66 27.49 2.91 -16.42
N GLY A 67 27.52 3.74 -15.37
CA GLY A 67 27.81 5.17 -15.46
C GLY A 67 26.63 6.02 -15.94
N PHE A 68 25.54 5.41 -16.41
CA PHE A 68 24.37 6.12 -16.93
C PHE A 68 23.40 6.50 -15.80
N ASP A 69 23.12 7.80 -15.67
CA ASP A 69 22.08 8.29 -14.77
C ASP A 69 20.73 8.29 -15.50
N ILE A 70 19.89 7.30 -15.20
CA ILE A 70 18.57 7.16 -15.83
C ILE A 70 17.66 8.36 -15.49
N PRO A 71 16.67 8.68 -16.34
CA PRO A 71 15.61 9.62 -15.97
C PRO A 71 14.93 9.19 -14.67
N HIS A 72 14.69 10.14 -13.78
CA HIS A 72 14.33 9.87 -12.38
C HIS A 72 13.26 10.82 -11.82
N ASN A 73 12.46 11.44 -12.68
CA ASN A 73 11.29 12.21 -12.27
C ASN A 73 10.17 11.27 -11.83
N PHE A 74 10.04 11.06 -10.52
CA PHE A 74 9.03 10.17 -9.96
C PHE A 74 7.62 10.79 -9.93
N PRO A 75 6.56 10.06 -10.34
CA PRO A 75 6.56 8.67 -10.81
C PRO A 75 6.71 8.53 -12.34
N LEU A 76 6.70 9.63 -13.08
CA LEU A 76 6.56 9.65 -14.54
C LEU A 76 7.61 8.81 -15.26
N ASP A 77 8.89 8.98 -14.92
CA ASP A 77 9.99 8.28 -15.59
C ASP A 77 10.09 6.80 -15.22
N TYR A 78 9.47 6.39 -14.11
CA TYR A 78 9.48 5.00 -13.63
C TYR A 78 8.22 4.22 -14.01
N THR A 79 7.16 4.90 -14.48
CA THR A 79 5.91 4.27 -14.89
C THR A 79 6.12 3.10 -15.88
N PRO A 80 7.04 3.18 -16.87
CA PRO A 80 7.29 2.07 -17.79
C PRO A 80 7.91 0.82 -17.16
N VAL A 81 8.53 0.94 -15.98
CA VAL A 81 9.29 -0.15 -15.32
C VAL A 81 8.69 -0.60 -13.99
N PHE A 82 7.57 -0.02 -13.55
CA PHE A 82 6.86 -0.49 -12.36
C PHE A 82 6.46 -1.97 -12.49
N GLY A 83 6.69 -2.74 -11.42
CA GLY A 83 6.44 -4.18 -11.37
C GLY A 83 7.44 -5.05 -12.13
N MET A 84 8.44 -4.48 -12.81
CA MET A 84 9.49 -5.27 -13.46
C MET A 84 10.57 -5.71 -12.47
N ASP A 85 11.16 -6.87 -12.74
CA ASP A 85 12.42 -7.25 -12.10
C ASP A 85 13.60 -6.42 -12.65
N VAL A 86 14.79 -6.58 -12.05
CA VAL A 86 15.99 -5.84 -12.47
C VAL A 86 16.36 -6.11 -13.92
N ARG A 87 16.16 -7.34 -14.40
CA ARG A 87 16.46 -7.72 -15.78
C ARG A 87 15.54 -6.98 -16.77
N GLY A 88 14.26 -6.91 -16.47
CA GLY A 88 13.27 -6.14 -17.23
C GLY A 88 13.62 -4.66 -17.26
N CYS A 89 13.97 -4.08 -16.11
CA CYS A 89 14.40 -2.69 -16.01
C CYS A 89 15.65 -2.40 -16.88
N VAL A 90 16.69 -3.23 -16.78
CA VAL A 90 17.91 -3.08 -17.58
C VAL A 90 17.60 -3.22 -19.07
N GLY A 91 16.79 -4.21 -19.46
CA GLY A 91 16.37 -4.39 -20.85
C GLY A 91 15.61 -3.17 -21.40
N TYR A 92 14.71 -2.60 -20.60
CA TYR A 92 13.98 -1.38 -20.95
C TYR A 92 14.92 -0.18 -21.19
N TYR A 93 15.84 0.10 -20.26
CA TYR A 93 16.74 1.24 -20.39
C TYR A 93 17.77 1.04 -21.50
N ALA A 94 18.26 -0.18 -21.72
CA ALA A 94 19.13 -0.50 -22.84
C ALA A 94 18.44 -0.29 -24.20
N ALA A 95 17.16 -0.67 -24.31
CA ALA A 95 16.39 -0.49 -25.54
C ALA A 95 16.03 0.99 -25.78
N THR A 96 15.70 1.73 -24.71
CA THR A 96 15.28 3.14 -24.79
C THR A 96 16.47 4.08 -24.99
N TYR A 97 17.63 3.75 -24.42
CA TYR A 97 18.86 4.56 -24.43
C TYR A 97 20.07 3.75 -24.90
N PRO A 98 20.06 3.21 -26.14
CA PRO A 98 21.08 2.25 -26.60
C PRO A 98 22.50 2.84 -26.70
N HIS A 99 22.63 4.17 -26.71
CA HIS A 99 23.91 4.87 -26.81
C HIS A 99 24.34 5.56 -25.51
N ALA A 100 23.57 5.43 -24.43
CA ALA A 100 23.85 6.12 -23.18
C ALA A 100 24.83 5.37 -22.25
N ALA A 101 25.04 4.07 -22.50
CA ALA A 101 26.04 3.24 -21.82
C ALA A 101 26.45 2.06 -22.72
N ASP A 102 27.44 1.29 -22.27
CA ASP A 102 27.70 -0.03 -22.84
C ASP A 102 26.70 -1.03 -22.26
N TRP A 103 25.77 -1.47 -23.10
CA TRP A 103 24.74 -2.45 -22.76
C TRP A 103 25.02 -3.85 -23.34
N SER A 104 26.25 -4.11 -23.79
CA SER A 104 26.59 -5.34 -24.52
C SER A 104 26.38 -6.62 -23.71
N ASP A 105 26.66 -6.59 -22.40
CA ASP A 105 26.43 -7.71 -21.48
C ASP A 105 25.31 -7.39 -20.47
N GLN A 106 24.06 -7.40 -20.94
CA GLN A 106 22.90 -7.13 -20.09
C GLN A 106 22.74 -8.14 -18.94
N ALA A 107 23.27 -9.36 -19.07
CA ALA A 107 23.20 -10.36 -18.00
C ALA A 107 24.12 -9.96 -16.84
N ALA A 108 25.38 -9.61 -17.13
CA ALA A 108 26.32 -9.12 -16.14
C ALA A 108 25.85 -7.79 -15.52
N ILE A 109 25.33 -6.88 -16.35
CA ILE A 109 24.77 -5.60 -15.88
C ILE A 109 23.60 -5.85 -14.92
N SER A 110 22.65 -6.73 -15.29
CA SER A 110 21.50 -7.04 -14.43
C SER A 110 21.93 -7.63 -13.09
N ALA A 111 22.93 -8.53 -13.08
CA ALA A 111 23.46 -9.09 -11.84
C ALA A 111 24.14 -8.02 -10.97
N GLY A 112 24.96 -7.15 -11.57
CA GLY A 112 25.60 -6.04 -10.87
C GLY A 112 24.60 -5.03 -10.31
N VAL A 113 23.58 -4.68 -11.10
CA VAL A 113 22.51 -3.76 -10.68
C VAL A 113 21.69 -4.37 -9.56
N LEU A 114 21.36 -5.66 -9.61
CA LEU A 114 20.63 -6.34 -8.54
C LEU A 114 21.41 -6.26 -7.22
N ALA A 115 22.69 -6.61 -7.23
CA ALA A 115 23.53 -6.56 -6.03
C ALA A 115 23.65 -5.13 -5.46
N ALA A 116 23.93 -4.14 -6.30
CA ALA A 116 24.03 -2.75 -5.86
C ALA A 116 22.68 -2.18 -5.39
N LYS A 117 21.57 -2.56 -6.04
CA LYS A 117 20.23 -2.07 -5.70
C LYS A 117 19.83 -2.49 -4.29
N GLU A 118 20.10 -3.72 -3.88
CA GLU A 118 19.77 -4.19 -2.53
C GLU A 118 20.50 -3.37 -1.46
N GLU A 119 21.78 -3.05 -1.66
CA GLU A 119 22.55 -2.18 -0.75
C GLU A 119 21.95 -0.77 -0.66
N HIS A 120 21.70 -0.13 -1.81
CA HIS A 120 21.10 1.22 -1.85
C HIS A 120 19.71 1.24 -1.23
N TYR A 121 18.90 0.22 -1.49
CA TYR A 121 17.56 0.09 -0.93
C TYR A 121 17.59 -0.06 0.59
N ALA A 122 18.46 -0.93 1.11
CA ALA A 122 18.63 -1.11 2.55
C ALA A 122 19.04 0.20 3.24
N HIS A 123 19.95 0.96 2.64
CA HIS A 123 20.37 2.27 3.13
C HIS A 123 19.22 3.29 3.14
N LEU A 124 18.54 3.47 2.01
CA LEU A 124 17.44 4.43 1.86
C LEU A 124 16.28 4.14 2.83
N THR A 125 15.89 2.87 2.93
CA THR A 125 14.81 2.44 3.84
C THR A 125 15.23 2.46 5.31
N GLY A 126 16.50 2.22 5.63
CA GLY A 126 17.02 2.35 6.99
C GLY A 126 16.97 3.78 7.52
N GLN A 127 17.07 4.77 6.65
CA GLN A 127 16.97 6.19 7.00
C GLN A 127 15.52 6.70 7.04
N ALA A 128 14.71 6.33 6.05
CA ALA A 128 13.35 6.83 5.89
C ALA A 128 12.27 6.02 6.63
N GLY A 129 12.60 4.77 7.02
CA GLY A 129 11.61 3.79 7.46
C GLY A 129 10.85 3.16 6.27
N ILE A 130 9.89 2.29 6.61
CA ILE A 130 9.04 1.59 5.65
C ILE A 130 7.60 1.67 6.20
N PRO A 131 6.83 2.72 5.87
CA PRO A 131 5.45 2.81 6.33
C PRO A 131 4.56 1.80 5.59
N ALA A 132 3.54 1.27 6.28
CA ALA A 132 2.45 0.57 5.61
C ALA A 132 1.64 1.55 4.74
N ILE A 133 1.10 1.07 3.63
CA ILE A 133 0.13 1.83 2.82
C ILE A 133 -1.18 1.98 3.60
N ASP A 134 -1.78 3.17 3.51
CA ASP A 134 -3.04 3.48 4.17
C ASP A 134 -4.13 2.46 3.79
N GLY A 135 -4.69 1.81 4.81
CA GLY A 135 -5.74 0.80 4.66
C GLY A 135 -5.25 -0.63 4.39
N ALA A 136 -3.95 -0.87 4.18
CA ALA A 136 -3.40 -2.21 3.97
C ALA A 136 -3.72 -3.15 5.15
N GLU A 137 -3.42 -2.72 6.37
CA GLU A 137 -3.71 -3.49 7.60
C GLU A 137 -5.20 -3.79 7.75
N ALA A 138 -6.06 -2.78 7.53
CA ALA A 138 -7.50 -2.92 7.65
C ALA A 138 -8.06 -3.94 6.63
N LEU A 139 -7.53 -3.94 5.41
CA LEU A 139 -7.91 -4.88 4.36
C LEU A 139 -7.45 -6.31 4.67
N ILE A 140 -6.23 -6.50 5.16
CA ILE A 140 -5.71 -7.80 5.61
C ILE A 140 -6.59 -8.36 6.74
N ARG A 141 -6.88 -7.55 7.77
CA ARG A 141 -7.77 -7.95 8.87
C ARG A 141 -9.17 -8.31 8.40
N ALA A 142 -9.72 -7.57 7.43
CA ALA A 142 -11.02 -7.87 6.85
C ALA A 142 -11.01 -9.20 6.07
N ALA A 143 -9.97 -9.47 5.30
CA ALA A 143 -9.80 -10.74 4.59
C ALA A 143 -9.76 -11.93 5.56
N HIS A 144 -9.00 -11.83 6.64
CA HIS A 144 -8.95 -12.84 7.70
C HIS A 144 -10.30 -13.02 8.40
N ALA A 145 -11.02 -11.94 8.70
CA ALA A 145 -12.37 -12.02 9.29
C ALA A 145 -13.41 -12.67 8.35
N LEU A 146 -13.14 -12.69 7.05
CA LEU A 146 -13.94 -13.39 6.04
C LEU A 146 -13.51 -14.85 5.84
N GLY A 147 -12.46 -15.31 6.53
CA GLY A 147 -11.92 -16.66 6.40
C GLY A 147 -11.09 -16.87 5.13
N MET A 148 -10.58 -15.79 4.54
CA MET A 148 -9.70 -15.87 3.36
C MET A 148 -8.26 -16.15 3.79
N ALA A 149 -7.53 -16.91 2.99
CA ALA A 149 -6.08 -17.03 3.12
C ALA A 149 -5.40 -15.81 2.47
N VAL A 150 -4.40 -15.25 3.14
CA VAL A 150 -3.63 -14.08 2.66
C VAL A 150 -2.19 -14.51 2.37
N GLY A 151 -1.67 -14.06 1.24
CA GLY A 151 -0.27 -14.23 0.85
C GLY A 151 0.32 -12.96 0.22
N VAL A 152 1.63 -12.98 -0.02
CA VAL A 152 2.37 -11.92 -0.72
C VAL A 152 3.14 -12.50 -1.88
N GLY A 153 3.08 -11.84 -3.03
CA GLY A 153 3.92 -12.11 -4.19
C GLY A 153 4.70 -10.85 -4.56
N SER A 154 6.02 -10.93 -4.66
CA SER A 154 6.86 -9.79 -5.05
C SER A 154 8.07 -10.27 -5.83
N SER A 155 8.67 -9.39 -6.63
CA SER A 155 9.95 -9.64 -7.31
C SER A 155 11.15 -9.49 -6.37
N GLY A 156 10.95 -9.02 -5.14
CA GLY A 156 12.00 -8.93 -4.11
C GLY A 156 12.39 -10.28 -3.53
N ALA A 157 13.60 -10.38 -2.97
CA ALA A 157 14.03 -11.56 -2.24
C ALA A 157 13.14 -11.80 -1.00
N PRO A 158 12.90 -13.06 -0.57
CA PRO A 158 12.08 -13.36 0.61
C PRO A 158 12.49 -12.60 1.88
N GLU A 159 13.79 -12.41 2.10
CA GLU A 159 14.34 -11.70 3.25
C GLU A 159 13.99 -10.20 3.20
N LYS A 160 14.00 -9.61 2.01
CA LYS A 160 13.56 -8.23 1.79
C LYS A 160 12.07 -8.08 2.11
N ILE A 161 11.24 -9.01 1.62
CA ILE A 161 9.79 -9.00 1.86
C ILE A 161 9.52 -9.09 3.36
N ALA A 162 10.14 -10.04 4.05
CA ALA A 162 10.00 -10.21 5.49
C ALA A 162 10.38 -8.93 6.26
N ARG A 163 11.55 -8.34 5.96
CA ARG A 163 11.99 -7.08 6.57
C ARG A 163 10.99 -5.94 6.33
N ASN A 164 10.47 -5.80 5.11
CA ASN A 164 9.51 -4.75 4.78
C ASN A 164 8.24 -4.88 5.61
N LEU A 165 7.70 -6.10 5.73
CA LEU A 165 6.50 -6.37 6.53
C LEU A 165 6.75 -6.15 8.03
N GLU A 166 7.91 -6.54 8.54
CA GLU A 166 8.29 -6.31 9.94
C GLU A 166 8.40 -4.82 10.27
N VAL A 167 9.15 -4.06 9.47
CA VAL A 167 9.37 -2.62 9.72
C VAL A 167 8.10 -1.81 9.56
N SER A 168 7.20 -2.21 8.65
CA SER A 168 5.89 -1.57 8.46
C SER A 168 4.84 -1.93 9.50
N GLY A 169 5.11 -2.92 10.36
CA GLY A 169 4.14 -3.42 11.34
C GLY A 169 3.04 -4.30 10.75
N LEU A 170 3.21 -4.75 9.50
CA LEU A 170 2.27 -5.68 8.84
C LEU A 170 2.62 -7.15 9.08
N ALA A 171 3.79 -7.46 9.66
CA ALA A 171 4.14 -8.81 10.06
C ALA A 171 3.61 -9.17 11.47
N PRO A 172 3.19 -10.43 11.70
CA PRO A 172 2.84 -11.42 10.67
C PRO A 172 1.55 -11.02 9.94
N LEU A 173 1.42 -11.41 8.67
CA LEU A 173 0.21 -11.19 7.89
C LEU A 173 -0.95 -12.03 8.39
#